data_AF-A0A9D3MCK9-F1
#
_entry.id   AF-A0A9D3MCK9-F1
#
_cell.length_a   1.000
_cell.length_b   1.000
_cell.length_c   1.000
_cell.angle_alpha   90.00
_cell.angle_beta   90.00
_cell.angle_gamma   90.00
#
_symmetry.space_group_name_H-M   'P 1'
#
loop_
_entity.id
_entity.type
_entity.pdbx_description
1 polymer ?
#
loop_
_entity_poly.entity_id
_entity_poly.type
_entity_poly.pdbx_seq_one_letter_code
_entity_poly.pdbx_strand_id
1 'polypeptide(L)'
;MFTMTNGSGHKDDKGGGHWNEPFHLEKEGEAVSGVLLHHCTPVNPYTLCIAAREQSDRETSYQTAFSPRGTCGALWNDLITDGRLDSPTGSSPPTQKGEKVAAALAVGCTVPAHGHNSVEFSLSWDMPVITFGSREREHIRRYTRFFGGKGDAAPSLCHYALTHYRDWERQIEAWQGPILQDSSLPSWYKSALFNELYFVADGGTVWVELPEDSDVSGGLRSEEGAPRPTTCRQGVRPFRLPGGSGVQDVQHV
;
A
#
# COMPACT_ATOMS: atom_id res chain seq x y z
N MET A 1 2.91 -6.66 -17.62
CA MET A 1 2.50 -7.70 -16.65
C MET A 1 3.15 -7.39 -15.30
N PHE A 2 2.38 -7.53 -14.22
CA PHE A 2 2.83 -7.45 -12.84
C PHE A 2 2.62 -8.82 -12.17
N THR A 3 3.68 -9.41 -11.62
CA THR A 3 3.64 -10.70 -10.92
C THR A 3 4.00 -10.53 -9.45
N MET A 4 3.33 -11.30 -8.57
CA MET A 4 3.60 -11.29 -7.14
C MET A 4 3.54 -12.70 -6.56
N THR A 5 4.50 -13.07 -5.72
CA THR A 5 4.40 -14.30 -4.92
C THR A 5 3.47 -14.05 -3.75
N ASN A 6 2.57 -15.00 -3.45
CA ASN A 6 1.78 -14.98 -2.22
C ASN A 6 2.70 -15.31 -1.04
N GLY A 7 3.31 -14.27 -0.47
CA GLY A 7 4.26 -14.44 0.63
C GLY A 7 5.07 -13.19 0.92
N SER A 8 5.86 -13.31 1.97
CA SER A 8 6.74 -12.26 2.50
C SER A 8 8.21 -12.50 2.15
N GLY A 9 8.52 -13.59 1.44
CA GLY A 9 9.89 -14.02 1.17
C GLY A 9 10.50 -14.84 2.30
N HIS A 10 9.74 -15.14 3.35
CA HIS A 10 10.20 -15.89 4.51
C HIS A 10 9.80 -17.37 4.44
N LYS A 11 10.11 -18.12 5.50
CA LYS A 11 9.81 -19.57 5.59
C LYS A 11 8.31 -19.85 5.53
N ASP A 12 7.51 -18.91 5.99
CA ASP A 12 6.06 -19.05 6.08
C ASP A 12 5.38 -19.12 4.71
N ASP A 13 6.00 -18.61 3.63
CA ASP A 13 5.57 -18.81 2.24
C ASP A 13 5.34 -20.29 1.87
N LYS A 14 5.98 -21.21 2.59
CA LYS A 14 5.87 -22.67 2.40
C LYS A 14 5.01 -23.33 3.48
N GLY A 15 4.29 -22.56 4.28
CA GLY A 15 3.45 -23.03 5.39
C GLY A 15 2.27 -23.87 4.93
N GLY A 16 1.81 -23.66 3.70
CA GLY A 16 0.60 -24.26 3.14
C GLY A 16 -0.65 -23.48 3.53
N GLY A 17 -1.74 -23.68 2.80
CA GLY A 17 -3.02 -23.00 3.02
C GLY A 17 -3.14 -21.61 2.40
N HIS A 18 -2.13 -21.13 1.69
CA HIS A 18 -2.20 -19.86 0.94
C HIS A 18 -2.98 -20.07 -0.35
N TRP A 19 -3.75 -19.08 -0.77
CA TRP A 19 -4.59 -19.17 -1.97
C TRP A 19 -4.81 -17.78 -2.56
N ASN A 20 -5.21 -17.74 -3.83
CA ASN A 20 -5.42 -16.49 -4.55
C ASN A 20 -6.81 -16.49 -5.22
N GLU A 21 -7.39 -15.32 -5.46
CA GLU A 21 -8.63 -15.19 -6.22
C GLU A 21 -8.67 -13.93 -7.06
N PRO A 22 -9.36 -13.96 -8.22
CA PRO A 22 -9.59 -12.75 -8.98
C PRO A 22 -10.61 -11.88 -8.26
N PHE A 23 -10.52 -10.58 -8.45
CA PHE A 23 -11.54 -9.66 -7.96
C PHE A 23 -11.84 -8.59 -9.02
N HIS A 24 -13.03 -8.02 -8.88
CA HIS A 24 -13.48 -6.84 -9.61
C HIS A 24 -14.21 -5.93 -8.62
N LEU A 25 -13.90 -4.64 -8.66
CA LEU A 25 -14.54 -3.62 -7.83
C LEU A 25 -14.87 -2.40 -8.68
N GLU A 26 -16.16 -2.10 -8.80
CA GLU A 26 -16.66 -0.85 -9.36
C GLU A 26 -17.17 0.06 -8.23
N LYS A 27 -16.62 1.26 -8.14
CA LYS A 27 -16.99 2.25 -7.14
C LYS A 27 -16.75 3.66 -7.69
N GLU A 28 -17.70 4.56 -7.44
CA GLU A 28 -17.61 5.97 -7.85
C GLU A 28 -17.41 6.16 -9.37
N GLY A 29 -17.94 5.24 -10.18
CA GLY A 29 -17.81 5.26 -11.65
C GLY A 29 -16.45 4.78 -12.16
N GLU A 30 -15.59 4.26 -11.27
CA GLU A 30 -14.28 3.73 -11.60
C GLU A 30 -14.21 2.25 -11.26
N ALA A 31 -13.70 1.46 -12.19
CA ALA A 31 -13.55 0.01 -12.03
C ALA A 31 -12.07 -0.39 -11.93
N VAL A 32 -11.77 -1.30 -11.01
CA VAL A 32 -10.46 -1.92 -10.87
C VAL A 32 -10.61 -3.43 -10.76
N SER A 33 -9.67 -4.14 -11.38
CA SER A 33 -9.62 -5.61 -11.37
C SER A 33 -8.22 -6.11 -11.14
N GLY A 34 -8.11 -7.34 -10.65
CA GLY A 34 -6.83 -7.98 -10.42
C GLY A 34 -6.93 -9.25 -9.60
N VAL A 35 -5.94 -9.49 -8.76
CA VAL A 35 -5.83 -10.73 -7.97
C VAL A 35 -5.54 -10.41 -6.51
N LEU A 36 -6.31 -11.04 -5.62
CA LEU A 36 -6.06 -11.11 -4.19
C LEU A 36 -5.18 -12.32 -3.88
N LEU A 37 -4.16 -12.13 -3.05
CA LEU A 37 -3.26 -13.19 -2.59
C LEU A 37 -3.38 -13.31 -1.08
N HIS A 38 -4.11 -14.33 -0.62
CA HIS A 38 -4.38 -14.57 0.79
C HIS A 38 -3.25 -15.36 1.43
N HIS A 39 -2.45 -14.66 2.23
CA HIS A 39 -1.33 -15.23 2.95
C HIS A 39 -1.79 -15.72 4.34
N CYS A 40 -2.31 -16.94 4.36
CA CYS A 40 -2.87 -17.59 5.54
C CYS A 40 -1.77 -18.09 6.50
N THR A 41 -1.29 -17.25 7.41
CA THR A 41 -0.39 -17.64 8.50
C THR A 41 -1.13 -17.73 9.84
N PRO A 42 -0.66 -18.54 10.80
CA PRO A 42 -1.26 -18.60 12.14
C PRO A 42 -1.20 -17.27 12.88
N VAL A 43 -0.26 -16.39 12.53
CA VAL A 43 -0.08 -15.07 13.13
C VAL A 43 0.11 -14.04 12.05
N ASN A 44 -0.59 -12.92 12.21
CA ASN A 44 -0.59 -11.80 11.29
C ASN A 44 -0.87 -12.23 9.84
N PRO A 45 -1.99 -12.96 9.57
CA PRO A 45 -2.38 -13.23 8.19
C PRO A 45 -2.70 -11.91 7.48
N TYR A 46 -2.49 -11.88 6.18
CA TYR A 46 -2.76 -10.70 5.37
C TYR A 46 -3.20 -11.07 3.96
N THR A 47 -3.83 -10.12 3.29
CA THR A 47 -4.20 -10.23 1.87
C THR A 47 -3.40 -9.19 1.09
N LEU A 48 -2.59 -9.63 0.13
CA LEU A 48 -2.04 -8.73 -0.89
C LEU A 48 -3.07 -8.55 -2.00
N CYS A 49 -3.04 -7.41 -2.67
CA CYS A 49 -3.85 -7.17 -3.85
C CYS A 49 -2.98 -6.53 -4.92
N ILE A 50 -2.88 -7.19 -6.07
CA ILE A 50 -2.37 -6.57 -7.31
C ILE A 50 -3.56 -6.16 -8.15
N ALA A 51 -3.58 -4.91 -8.60
CA ALA A 51 -4.72 -4.35 -9.31
C ALA A 51 -4.29 -3.46 -10.48
N ALA A 52 -5.17 -3.35 -11.46
CA ALA A 52 -5.10 -2.37 -12.53
C ALA A 52 -6.47 -1.73 -12.74
N ARG A 53 -6.48 -0.53 -13.29
CA ARG A 53 -7.72 0.17 -13.63
C ARG A 53 -8.29 -0.39 -14.94
N GLU A 54 -9.58 -0.69 -14.94
CA GLU A 54 -10.28 -1.07 -16.16
C GLU A 54 -10.61 0.17 -16.99
N GLN A 55 -10.33 0.10 -18.28
CA GLN A 55 -10.61 1.15 -19.26
C GLN A 55 -11.04 0.48 -20.57
N SER A 56 -11.89 1.16 -21.33
CA SER A 56 -12.49 0.59 -22.54
C SER A 56 -11.50 0.31 -23.68
N ASP A 57 -10.33 0.94 -23.65
CA ASP A 57 -9.24 0.77 -24.61
C ASP A 57 -8.14 -0.19 -24.12
N ARG A 58 -8.35 -0.82 -22.96
CA ARG A 58 -7.39 -1.72 -22.31
C ARG A 58 -8.00 -3.09 -22.09
N GLU A 59 -7.16 -4.10 -22.18
CA GLU A 59 -7.57 -5.48 -21.98
C GLU A 59 -6.85 -6.06 -20.78
N THR A 60 -7.58 -6.35 -19.71
CA THR A 60 -7.03 -6.94 -18.48
C THR A 60 -7.17 -8.46 -18.53
N SER A 61 -6.10 -9.16 -18.17
CA SER A 61 -6.10 -10.61 -17.95
C SER A 61 -5.25 -10.95 -16.73
N TYR A 62 -5.44 -12.13 -16.15
CA TYR A 62 -4.72 -12.53 -14.94
C TYR A 62 -4.39 -14.01 -14.98
N GLN A 63 -3.48 -14.42 -14.11
CA GLN A 63 -3.23 -15.81 -13.72
C GLN A 63 -3.36 -15.87 -12.20
N THR A 64 -4.39 -16.56 -11.69
CA THR A 64 -4.62 -16.64 -10.23
C THR A 64 -3.54 -17.47 -9.55
N ALA A 65 -3.04 -18.53 -10.17
CA ALA A 65 -2.02 -19.38 -9.60
C ALA A 65 -1.02 -19.90 -10.63
N PHE A 66 0.26 -19.71 -10.34
CA PHE A 66 1.35 -20.46 -10.94
C PHE A 66 2.44 -20.74 -9.88
N SER A 67 3.26 -21.76 -10.10
CA SER A 67 4.39 -22.01 -9.23
C SER A 67 5.51 -21.02 -9.56
N PRO A 68 6.01 -20.23 -8.59
CA PRO A 68 7.18 -19.36 -8.80
C PRO A 68 8.49 -20.15 -8.83
N ARG A 69 8.45 -21.48 -8.78
CA ARG A 69 9.64 -22.34 -8.88
C ARG A 69 9.97 -22.63 -10.33
N GLY A 70 11.25 -22.56 -10.67
CA GLY A 70 11.76 -22.87 -12.00
C GLY A 70 11.59 -21.69 -12.96
N THR A 71 11.38 -21.99 -14.24
CA THR A 71 11.41 -21.00 -15.32
C THR A 71 10.08 -20.28 -15.56
N CYS A 72 9.00 -20.72 -14.91
CA CYS A 72 7.63 -20.22 -15.15
C CYS A 72 7.22 -20.28 -16.65
N GLY A 73 7.75 -21.26 -17.40
CA GLY A 73 7.58 -21.33 -18.86
C GLY A 73 6.13 -21.41 -19.33
N ALA A 74 5.23 -22.04 -18.56
CA ALA A 74 3.81 -22.07 -18.89
C ALA A 74 3.18 -20.68 -18.92
N LEU A 75 3.42 -19.86 -17.88
CA LEU A 75 2.94 -18.47 -17.80
C LEU A 75 3.51 -17.63 -18.95
N TRP A 76 4.80 -17.81 -19.28
CA TRP A 76 5.44 -17.03 -20.32
C TRP A 76 5.01 -17.43 -21.73
N ASN A 77 4.80 -18.73 -21.96
CA ASN A 77 4.32 -19.24 -23.25
C ASN A 77 2.87 -18.80 -23.52
N ASP A 78 2.04 -18.71 -22.49
CA ASP A 78 0.71 -18.13 -22.56
C ASP A 78 0.80 -16.65 -22.98
N LEU A 79 1.52 -15.83 -22.18
CA LEU A 79 1.67 -14.40 -22.43
C LEU A 79 2.26 -14.06 -23.80
N ILE A 80 3.25 -14.81 -24.28
CA ILE A 80 3.91 -14.51 -25.57
C ILE A 80 3.04 -14.87 -26.78
N THR A 81 2.02 -15.71 -26.59
CA THR A 81 1.16 -16.18 -27.69
C THR A 81 0.25 -15.06 -28.20
N ASP A 82 -0.38 -14.32 -27.29
CA ASP A 82 -1.36 -13.28 -27.65
C ASP A 82 -1.31 -12.02 -26.75
N GLY A 83 -0.40 -11.96 -25.77
CA GLY A 83 -0.30 -10.86 -24.81
C GLY A 83 -1.28 -10.96 -23.64
N ARG A 84 -2.03 -12.07 -23.52
CA ARG A 84 -3.06 -12.30 -22.49
C ARG A 84 -2.63 -13.41 -21.53
N LEU A 85 -3.48 -13.68 -20.55
CA LEU A 85 -3.26 -14.71 -19.54
C LEU A 85 -4.55 -15.51 -19.38
N ASP A 86 -4.45 -16.83 -19.52
CA ASP A 86 -5.59 -17.75 -19.51
C ASP A 86 -5.73 -18.42 -18.13
N SER A 87 -6.23 -17.66 -17.15
CA SER A 87 -6.53 -18.21 -15.82
C SER A 87 -7.76 -19.11 -15.81
N PRO A 88 -7.74 -20.20 -15.04
CA PRO A 88 -8.96 -20.84 -14.57
C PRO A 88 -9.89 -19.83 -13.87
N THR A 89 -11.20 -20.02 -14.03
CA THR A 89 -12.21 -19.19 -13.38
C THR A 89 -12.23 -19.44 -11.86
N GLY A 90 -12.25 -18.36 -11.08
CA GLY A 90 -12.41 -18.40 -9.62
C GLY A 90 -11.11 -18.58 -8.84
N SER A 91 -11.25 -18.91 -7.56
CA SER A 91 -10.15 -18.99 -6.60
C SER A 91 -9.26 -20.21 -6.85
N SER A 92 -7.96 -20.07 -6.61
CA SER A 92 -7.01 -21.18 -6.64
C SER A 92 -7.25 -22.13 -5.45
N PRO A 93 -6.91 -23.43 -5.58
CA PRO A 93 -6.85 -24.29 -4.41
C PRO A 93 -5.80 -23.78 -3.41
N PRO A 94 -5.98 -24.01 -2.09
CA PRO A 94 -4.95 -23.73 -1.11
C PRO A 94 -3.68 -24.54 -1.36
N THR A 95 -2.51 -23.92 -1.17
CA THR A 95 -1.21 -24.57 -1.35
C THR A 95 -1.00 -25.71 -0.35
N GLN A 96 -0.27 -26.76 -0.77
CA GLN A 96 0.21 -27.76 0.16
C GLN A 96 1.43 -27.25 0.93
N LYS A 97 1.71 -27.87 2.08
CA LYS A 97 2.92 -27.58 2.85
C LYS A 97 4.15 -27.82 1.98
N GLY A 98 5.06 -26.84 1.95
CA GLY A 98 6.25 -26.88 1.11
C GLY A 98 6.07 -26.19 -0.24
N GLU A 99 4.86 -25.92 -0.70
CA GLU A 99 4.58 -25.24 -1.97
C GLU A 99 4.56 -23.73 -1.82
N LYS A 100 4.85 -23.02 -2.91
CA LYS A 100 4.64 -21.56 -3.03
C LYS A 100 3.69 -21.33 -4.21
N VAL A 101 2.91 -20.26 -4.14
CA VAL A 101 2.03 -19.83 -5.22
C VAL A 101 2.28 -18.36 -5.53
N ALA A 102 2.16 -18.00 -6.80
CA ALA A 102 2.23 -16.63 -7.28
C ALA A 102 1.03 -16.32 -8.18
N ALA A 103 0.74 -15.03 -8.33
CA ALA A 103 -0.27 -14.50 -9.23
C ALA A 103 0.35 -13.54 -10.24
N ALA A 104 -0.31 -13.38 -11.38
CA ALA A 104 0.06 -12.44 -12.42
C ALA A 104 -1.15 -11.61 -12.86
N LEU A 105 -0.91 -10.35 -13.20
CA LEU A 105 -1.87 -9.44 -13.79
C LEU A 105 -1.24 -8.83 -15.05
N ALA A 106 -1.90 -8.99 -16.19
CA ALA A 106 -1.49 -8.39 -17.45
C ALA A 106 -2.55 -7.39 -17.91
N VAL A 107 -2.07 -6.32 -18.55
CA VAL A 107 -2.91 -5.30 -19.17
C VAL A 107 -2.32 -5.04 -20.55
N GLY A 108 -3.11 -5.28 -21.58
CA GLY A 108 -2.81 -4.94 -22.96
C GLY A 108 -3.37 -3.56 -23.30
N CYS A 109 -2.62 -2.78 -24.08
CA CYS A 109 -3.09 -1.52 -24.66
C CYS A 109 -2.45 -1.32 -26.03
N THR A 110 -3.14 -0.59 -26.91
CA THR A 110 -2.59 -0.22 -28.23
C THR A 110 -1.79 1.07 -28.12
N VAL A 111 -0.61 1.10 -28.74
CA VAL A 111 0.21 2.32 -28.84
C VAL A 111 0.26 2.76 -30.31
N PRO A 112 -0.32 3.91 -30.67
CA PRO A 112 -0.27 4.40 -32.04
C PRO A 112 1.15 4.81 -32.43
N ALA A 113 1.45 4.81 -33.74
CA ALA A 113 2.74 5.26 -34.25
C ALA A 113 3.03 6.71 -33.78
N HIS A 114 4.22 6.93 -33.23
CA HIS A 114 4.64 8.20 -32.64
C HIS A 114 3.77 8.70 -31.46
N GLY A 115 2.94 7.83 -30.88
CA GLY A 115 2.14 8.13 -29.70
C GLY A 115 2.73 7.56 -28.40
N HIS A 116 1.95 7.69 -27.34
CA HIS A 116 2.22 7.08 -26.04
C HIS A 116 0.92 6.53 -25.47
N ASN A 117 1.04 5.55 -24.57
CA ASN A 117 -0.05 5.08 -23.73
C ASN A 117 0.52 4.81 -22.33
N SER A 118 -0.34 4.80 -21.32
CA SER A 118 0.05 4.58 -19.93
C SER A 118 -0.80 3.46 -19.37
N VAL A 119 -0.24 2.67 -18.45
CA VAL A 119 -0.98 1.66 -17.70
C VAL A 119 -0.63 1.82 -16.24
N GLU A 120 -1.65 1.88 -15.39
CA GLU A 120 -1.49 2.03 -13.95
C GLU A 120 -1.73 0.69 -13.23
N PHE A 121 -0.78 0.33 -12.37
CA PHE A 121 -0.88 -0.80 -11.45
C PHE A 121 -0.85 -0.31 -10.00
N SER A 122 -1.46 -1.06 -9.10
CA SER A 122 -1.36 -0.86 -7.66
C SER A 122 -1.04 -2.17 -6.97
N LEU A 123 -0.25 -2.07 -5.89
CA LEU A 123 -0.07 -3.11 -4.89
C LEU A 123 -0.57 -2.57 -3.55
N SER A 124 -1.41 -3.34 -2.88
CA SER A 124 -1.79 -3.07 -1.48
C SER A 124 -1.66 -4.32 -0.63
N TRP A 125 -1.57 -4.12 0.69
CA TRP A 125 -1.56 -5.18 1.69
C TRP A 125 -2.54 -4.84 2.80
N ASP A 126 -3.49 -5.74 3.04
CA ASP A 126 -4.47 -5.65 4.10
C ASP A 126 -4.10 -6.62 5.23
N MET A 127 -3.56 -6.04 6.30
CA MET A 127 -3.19 -6.73 7.54
C MET A 127 -3.70 -5.90 8.72
N PRO A 128 -5.01 -5.92 9.02
CA PRO A 128 -5.63 -4.94 9.92
C PRO A 128 -5.22 -5.12 11.37
N VAL A 129 -4.94 -6.37 11.76
CA VAL A 129 -4.51 -6.74 13.10
C VAL A 129 -3.03 -7.12 13.07
N ILE A 130 -2.26 -6.60 14.02
CA ILE A 130 -0.87 -7.00 14.26
C ILE A 130 -0.67 -7.42 15.70
N THR A 131 0.04 -8.52 15.86
CA THR A 131 0.43 -9.08 17.14
C THR A 131 1.96 -9.18 17.19
N PHE A 132 2.53 -8.79 18.33
CA PHE A 132 3.98 -8.78 18.57
C PHE A 132 4.40 -9.89 19.55
N GLY A 133 5.64 -10.37 19.43
CA GLY A 133 6.34 -11.12 20.48
C GLY A 133 5.52 -12.26 21.13
N SER A 134 5.26 -12.13 22.44
CA SER A 134 4.54 -13.09 23.28
C SER A 134 3.07 -13.31 22.92
N ARG A 135 2.54 -12.53 21.97
CA ARG A 135 1.15 -12.62 21.47
C ARG A 135 0.08 -12.34 22.51
N GLU A 136 0.43 -11.61 23.56
CA GLU A 136 -0.51 -11.25 24.64
C GLU A 136 -1.54 -10.20 24.22
N ARG A 137 -1.22 -9.36 23.22
CA ARG A 137 -2.08 -8.27 22.77
C ARG A 137 -2.12 -8.18 21.26
N GLU A 138 -3.33 -8.00 20.76
CA GLU A 138 -3.61 -7.62 19.39
C GLU A 138 -3.68 -6.09 19.30
N HIS A 139 -3.15 -5.55 18.21
CA HIS A 139 -3.20 -4.13 17.90
C HIS A 139 -3.84 -3.92 16.54
N ILE A 140 -4.71 -2.93 16.45
CA ILE A 140 -5.38 -2.57 15.20
C ILE A 140 -4.52 -1.51 14.48
N ARG A 141 -4.18 -1.71 13.21
CA ARG A 141 -3.37 -0.75 12.45
C ARG A 141 -4.18 0.51 12.12
N ARG A 142 -3.52 1.67 12.13
CA ARG A 142 -4.17 2.98 11.95
C ARG A 142 -5.01 3.12 10.66
N TYR A 143 -4.60 2.53 9.55
CA TYR A 143 -5.33 2.68 8.28
C TYR A 143 -6.75 2.10 8.33
N THR A 144 -7.02 1.16 9.24
CA THR A 144 -8.35 0.54 9.42
C THR A 144 -9.43 1.55 9.80
N ARG A 145 -9.05 2.71 10.34
CA ARG A 145 -9.96 3.84 10.58
C ARG A 145 -10.65 4.31 9.29
N PHE A 146 -9.99 4.17 8.15
CA PHE A 146 -10.47 4.63 6.84
C PHE A 146 -11.07 3.50 5.99
N PHE A 147 -10.57 2.28 6.15
CA PHE A 147 -10.93 1.15 5.28
C PHE A 147 -11.62 -0.02 6.01
N GLY A 148 -11.77 0.05 7.33
CA GLY A 148 -12.28 -1.04 8.15
C GLY A 148 -11.19 -2.00 8.63
N GLY A 149 -11.54 -2.85 9.60
CA GLY A 149 -10.61 -3.78 10.25
C GLY A 149 -10.91 -5.27 10.02
N LYS A 150 -11.74 -5.60 9.02
CA LYS A 150 -12.23 -6.98 8.81
C LYS A 150 -11.29 -7.87 8.00
N GLY A 151 -10.28 -7.31 7.33
CA GLY A 151 -9.36 -8.06 6.47
C GLY A 151 -9.88 -8.26 5.04
N ASP A 152 -10.84 -7.44 4.62
CA ASP A 152 -11.46 -7.41 3.28
C ASP A 152 -11.22 -6.07 2.53
N ALA A 153 -10.28 -5.25 3.02
CA ALA A 153 -10.05 -3.89 2.53
C ALA A 153 -9.12 -3.82 1.30
N ALA A 154 -8.39 -4.88 0.96
CA ALA A 154 -7.38 -4.86 -0.11
C ALA A 154 -7.91 -4.36 -1.48
N PRO A 155 -9.11 -4.76 -1.96
CA PRO A 155 -9.72 -4.17 -3.16
C PRO A 155 -9.95 -2.65 -3.03
N SER A 156 -10.46 -2.20 -1.89
CA SER A 156 -10.75 -0.78 -1.64
C SER A 156 -9.49 0.07 -1.53
N LEU A 157 -8.41 -0.48 -0.96
CA LEU A 157 -7.10 0.16 -0.90
C LEU A 157 -6.52 0.38 -2.31
N CYS A 158 -6.57 -0.64 -3.17
CA CYS A 158 -6.12 -0.53 -4.55
C CYS A 158 -6.98 0.42 -5.39
N HIS A 159 -8.31 0.38 -5.23
CA HIS A 159 -9.23 1.33 -5.87
C HIS A 159 -8.89 2.77 -5.48
N TYR A 160 -8.72 3.04 -4.18
CA TYR A 160 -8.36 4.36 -3.68
C TYR A 160 -7.01 4.84 -4.27
N ALA A 161 -6.01 3.96 -4.33
CA ALA A 161 -4.72 4.29 -4.92
C ALA A 161 -4.81 4.62 -6.42
N LEU A 162 -5.47 3.77 -7.21
CA LEU A 162 -5.59 3.95 -8.66
C LEU A 162 -6.42 5.17 -9.07
N THR A 163 -7.30 5.65 -8.17
CA THR A 163 -8.15 6.83 -8.41
C THR A 163 -7.55 8.13 -7.87
N HIS A 164 -6.61 8.07 -6.90
CA HIS A 164 -6.06 9.26 -6.24
C HIS A 164 -4.56 9.49 -6.47
N TYR A 165 -3.82 8.57 -7.12
CA TYR A 165 -2.35 8.67 -7.23
C TYR A 165 -1.88 10.01 -7.83
N ARG A 166 -2.60 10.57 -8.82
CA ARG A 166 -2.24 11.85 -9.44
C ARG A 166 -2.31 13.01 -8.46
N ASP A 167 -3.20 12.95 -7.48
CA ASP A 167 -3.31 13.96 -6.43
C ASP A 167 -2.19 13.81 -5.42
N TRP A 168 -1.72 12.58 -5.20
CA TRP A 168 -0.55 12.30 -4.36
C TRP A 168 0.73 12.77 -5.03
N GLU A 169 0.92 12.51 -6.33
CA GLU A 169 2.05 13.02 -7.12
C GLU A 169 2.15 14.54 -7.03
N ARG A 170 1.04 15.26 -7.26
CA ARG A 170 1.01 16.73 -7.14
C ARG A 170 1.36 17.22 -5.73
N GLN A 171 0.88 16.53 -4.70
CA GLN A 171 1.23 16.88 -3.32
C GLN A 171 2.70 16.60 -3.01
N ILE A 172 3.25 15.49 -3.54
CA ILE A 172 4.65 15.13 -3.40
C ILE A 172 5.55 16.20 -4.05
N GLU A 173 5.25 16.55 -5.29
CA GLU A 173 5.96 17.61 -6.02
C GLU A 173 5.87 18.96 -5.31
N ALA A 174 4.69 19.31 -4.76
CA ALA A 174 4.48 20.58 -4.09
C ALA A 174 5.34 20.73 -2.82
N TRP A 175 5.53 19.66 -2.03
CA TRP A 175 6.37 19.76 -0.83
C TRP A 175 7.86 19.65 -1.15
N GLN A 176 8.25 18.89 -2.19
CA GLN A 176 9.66 18.77 -2.60
C GLN A 176 10.15 20.02 -3.36
N GLY A 177 9.26 20.67 -4.11
CA GLY A 177 9.55 21.76 -5.05
C GLY A 177 10.44 22.87 -4.48
N PRO A 178 10.12 23.46 -3.31
CA PRO A 178 10.93 24.54 -2.73
C PRO A 178 12.40 24.17 -2.50
N ILE A 179 12.67 22.94 -2.09
CA ILE A 179 14.03 22.43 -1.85
C ILE A 179 14.71 22.09 -3.17
N LEU A 180 13.98 21.46 -4.10
CA LEU A 180 14.53 21.06 -5.41
C LEU A 180 14.93 22.25 -6.27
N GLN A 181 14.16 23.34 -6.21
CA GLN A 181 14.38 24.56 -6.98
C GLN A 181 15.45 25.48 -6.40
N ASP A 182 15.85 25.29 -5.14
CA ASP A 182 16.90 26.09 -4.52
C ASP A 182 18.27 25.78 -5.15
N SER A 183 18.79 26.71 -5.95
CA SER A 183 20.09 26.57 -6.62
C SER A 183 21.28 26.72 -5.68
N SER A 184 21.09 27.18 -4.43
CA SER A 184 22.15 27.28 -3.42
C SER A 184 22.49 25.92 -2.81
N LEU A 185 21.57 24.95 -2.88
CA LEU A 185 21.74 23.61 -2.34
C LEU A 185 22.37 22.67 -3.38
N PRO A 186 23.49 22.00 -3.06
CA PRO A 186 24.08 20.98 -3.94
C PRO A 186 23.14 19.78 -4.17
N SER A 187 23.19 19.18 -5.36
CA SER A 187 22.33 18.03 -5.71
C SER A 187 22.51 16.82 -4.79
N TRP A 188 23.73 16.55 -4.32
CA TRP A 188 23.98 15.45 -3.39
C TRP A 188 23.26 15.64 -2.06
N TYR A 189 23.14 16.90 -1.61
CA TYR A 189 22.49 17.24 -0.34
C TYR A 189 20.98 17.04 -0.45
N LYS A 190 20.36 17.49 -1.56
CA LYS A 190 18.95 17.25 -1.86
C LYS A 190 18.64 15.74 -1.90
N SER A 191 19.51 14.96 -2.54
CA SER A 191 19.37 13.50 -2.59
C SER A 191 19.40 12.88 -1.20
N ALA A 192 20.39 13.23 -0.36
CA ALA A 192 20.47 12.70 0.99
C ALA A 192 19.24 13.11 1.83
N LEU A 193 18.87 14.38 1.79
CA LEU A 193 17.76 14.92 2.58
C LEU A 193 16.44 14.18 2.32
N PHE A 194 16.10 13.88 1.07
CA PHE A 194 14.88 13.14 0.74
C PHE A 194 15.01 11.64 0.98
N ASN A 195 16.16 11.05 0.63
CA ASN A 195 16.31 9.60 0.73
C ASN A 195 16.36 9.13 2.19
N GLU A 196 16.96 9.89 3.11
CA GLU A 196 17.00 9.53 4.54
C GLU A 196 15.61 9.49 5.20
N LEU A 197 14.60 10.13 4.61
CA LEU A 197 13.21 10.04 5.10
C LEU A 197 12.61 8.63 4.98
N TYR A 198 13.25 7.71 4.25
CA TYR A 198 12.83 6.31 4.18
C TYR A 198 12.68 5.70 5.59
N PHE A 199 13.52 6.11 6.53
CA PHE A 199 13.53 5.58 7.90
C PHE A 199 12.23 5.89 8.66
N VAL A 200 11.47 6.92 8.27
CA VAL A 200 10.15 7.20 8.87
C VAL A 200 9.15 6.07 8.58
N ALA A 201 9.26 5.44 7.41
CA ALA A 201 8.41 4.30 7.04
C ALA A 201 9.04 2.97 7.43
N ASP A 202 10.34 2.78 7.13
CA ASP A 202 11.03 1.50 7.24
C ASP A 202 11.73 1.27 8.60
N GLY A 203 11.83 2.30 9.45
CA GLY A 203 12.46 2.24 10.77
C GLY A 203 11.70 1.44 11.83
N GLY A 204 10.79 0.54 11.42
CA GLY A 204 9.96 -0.26 12.32
C GLY A 204 8.76 0.50 12.90
N THR A 205 8.24 1.49 12.18
CA THR A 205 7.14 2.34 12.64
C THR A 205 5.88 1.53 12.97
N VAL A 206 5.40 1.68 14.21
CA VAL A 206 4.15 1.10 14.68
C VAL A 206 3.13 2.20 14.90
N TRP A 207 2.11 2.24 14.05
CA TRP A 207 1.00 3.20 14.18
C TRP A 207 -0.33 2.47 14.27
N VAL A 208 -0.95 2.55 15.46
CA VAL A 208 -2.13 1.77 15.83
C VAL A 208 -3.33 2.66 16.07
N GLU A 209 -4.53 2.12 15.87
CA GLU A 209 -5.78 2.71 16.33
C GLU A 209 -5.94 2.44 17.82
N LEU A 210 -6.40 3.44 18.55
CA LEU A 210 -6.68 3.34 19.98
C LEU A 210 -8.20 3.29 20.16
N PRO A 211 -8.72 2.31 20.91
CA PRO A 211 -10.10 2.35 21.41
C PRO A 211 -10.39 3.70 22.08
N GLU A 212 -11.61 4.23 21.95
CA GLU A 212 -11.99 5.54 22.49
C GLU A 212 -11.76 5.65 24.01
N ASP A 213 -11.83 4.52 24.72
CA ASP A 213 -11.63 4.43 26.17
C ASP A 213 -10.18 4.13 26.58
N SER A 214 -9.24 4.14 25.63
CA SER A 214 -7.83 3.84 25.92
C SER A 214 -7.23 4.93 26.80
N ASP A 215 -6.65 4.52 27.93
CA ASP A 215 -5.85 5.43 28.73
C ASP A 215 -4.50 5.72 28.05
N VAL A 216 -4.48 6.79 27.27
CA VAL A 216 -3.27 7.34 26.63
C VAL A 216 -2.32 8.03 27.62
N SER A 217 -2.73 8.21 28.88
CA SER A 217 -1.89 8.88 29.87
C SER A 217 -0.91 7.93 30.58
N GLY A 218 -0.99 6.62 30.32
CA GLY A 218 -0.13 5.64 30.99
C GLY A 218 -0.33 5.61 32.51
N GLY A 219 -1.55 5.84 33.00
CA GLY A 219 -1.86 5.92 34.43
C GLY A 219 -1.54 7.27 35.09
N LEU A 220 -1.23 8.33 34.32
CA LEU A 220 -0.95 9.68 34.86
C LEU A 220 -2.21 10.54 35.07
N ARG A 221 -3.41 10.01 34.85
CA ARG A 221 -4.66 10.71 35.21
C ARG A 221 -4.77 10.84 36.73
N SER A 222 -4.69 12.07 37.22
CA SER A 222 -5.09 12.41 38.60
C SER A 222 -6.59 12.16 38.78
N GLU A 223 -7.02 11.78 39.99
CA GLU A 223 -8.43 11.43 40.30
C GLU A 223 -9.44 12.58 40.06
N GLU A 224 -8.97 13.80 39.82
CA GLU A 224 -9.81 14.91 39.38
C GLU A 224 -9.86 14.97 37.85
N GLY A 225 -11.01 14.58 37.30
CA GLY A 225 -11.27 14.39 35.88
C GLY A 225 -10.82 15.54 34.98
N ALA A 226 -9.76 15.29 34.20
CA ALA A 226 -9.40 16.12 33.06
C ALA A 226 -10.32 15.83 31.85
N PRO A 227 -10.69 16.86 31.06
CA PRO A 227 -11.65 16.70 29.97
C PRO A 227 -11.11 15.75 28.88
N ARG A 228 -12.03 14.98 28.30
CA ARG A 228 -11.75 14.03 27.20
C ARG A 228 -11.04 14.76 26.05
N PRO A 229 -10.04 14.15 25.40
CA PRO A 229 -9.44 14.74 24.21
C PRO A 229 -10.54 14.91 23.16
N THR A 230 -10.83 16.15 22.80
CA THR A 230 -11.79 16.48 21.76
C THR A 230 -11.35 15.81 20.46
N THR A 231 -12.23 14.98 19.91
CA THR A 231 -12.14 14.51 18.54
C THR A 231 -11.90 15.72 17.63
N CYS A 232 -10.75 15.73 16.95
CA CYS A 232 -10.43 16.75 15.97
C CYS A 232 -11.43 16.59 14.81
N ARG A 233 -12.56 17.30 14.88
CA ARG A 233 -13.49 17.43 13.76
C ARG A 233 -12.77 18.20 12.66
N GLN A 234 -12.82 17.63 11.45
CA GLN A 234 -12.30 18.24 10.23
C GLN A 234 -12.76 19.69 10.10
N GLY A 235 -11.79 20.59 10.15
CA GLY A 235 -11.94 21.99 9.79
C GLY A 235 -10.59 22.46 9.28
N VAL A 236 -10.43 22.43 7.95
CA VAL A 236 -9.24 22.96 7.28
C VAL A 236 -9.08 24.42 7.67
N ARG A 237 -8.06 24.73 8.48
CA ARG A 237 -7.56 26.10 8.61
C ARG A 237 -6.13 26.12 8.06
N PRO A 238 -5.82 27.02 7.11
CA PRO A 238 -4.48 27.13 6.58
C PRO A 238 -3.53 27.62 7.67
N PHE A 239 -2.37 26.97 7.75
CA PHE A 239 -1.28 27.31 8.66
C PHE A 239 -0.71 28.68 8.24
N ARG A 240 -0.85 29.70 9.09
CA ARG A 240 -0.22 31.02 8.91
C ARG A 240 1.08 31.02 9.73
N LEU A 241 2.22 31.18 9.07
CA LEU A 241 3.48 31.49 9.75
C LEU A 241 3.36 32.87 10.43
N PRO A 242 3.81 33.04 11.68
CA PRO A 242 3.90 34.36 12.29
C PRO A 242 4.99 35.16 11.57
N GLY A 243 4.61 36.32 11.04
CA GLY A 243 5.53 37.28 10.43
C GLY A 243 6.52 37.83 11.45
N GLY A 244 7.73 38.09 10.96
CA GLY A 244 8.80 38.67 11.76
C GLY A 244 8.56 40.13 12.15
N SER A 245 9.13 40.49 13.29
CA SER A 245 9.63 41.83 13.61
C SER A 245 10.90 41.63 14.44
N GLY A 246 12.02 42.11 13.92
CA GLY A 246 13.37 41.78 14.40
C GLY A 246 13.78 42.39 15.74
N VAL A 247 15.01 42.08 16.15
CA VAL A 247 16.09 43.01 16.51
C VAL A 247 17.40 42.20 16.54
N GLN A 248 18.46 42.77 15.94
CA GLN A 248 19.83 42.28 15.99
C GLN A 248 20.36 42.25 17.43
N ASP A 249 21.18 41.26 17.78
CA ASP A 249 22.46 41.59 18.41
C ASP A 249 23.50 40.50 18.20
N VAL A 250 24.69 40.98 17.85
CA VAL A 250 25.93 40.25 17.58
C VAL A 250 26.65 40.05 18.91
N GLN A 251 27.20 38.86 19.19
CA GLN A 251 28.50 38.77 19.84
C GLN A 251 29.16 37.39 19.64
N HIS A 252 30.41 37.46 19.15
CA HIS A 252 31.41 36.39 19.10
C HIS A 252 31.69 35.80 20.49
N VAL A 253 31.89 34.47 20.53
CA VAL A 253 33.14 33.79 20.97
C VAL A 253 33.30 32.53 20.13
#